data_AF-A0A964YI04-F1
#
_entry.id   AF-A0A964YI04-F1
#
_cell.length_a   1.000
_cell.length_b   1.000
_cell.length_c   1.000
_cell.angle_alpha   90.00
_cell.angle_beta   90.00
_cell.angle_gamma   90.00
#
_symmetry.space_group_name_H-M   'P 1'
#
loop_
_entity.id
_entity.type
_entity.pdbx_description
1 polymer ?
#
loop_
_entity_poly.entity_id
_entity_poly.type
_entity_poly.pdbx_seq_one_letter_code
_entity_poly.pdbx_strand_id
1 'polypeptide(L)'
;EVEEATALELPMLQKNLVFLSTLTSLGTLVALLGTVLGMIKSFSSLGEEGGSGAAAELAVGISEALYNTALGIGTSSVALMMYNVFTTKIDAITYGIDESGFTLTQSFASQYK
;
A
#
# COMPACT_ATOMS: atom_id res chain seq x y z
N GLU A 1 15.81 -15.87 -25.80
CA GLU A 1 15.90 -14.42 -26.10
C GLU A 1 14.63 -13.66 -25.76
N VAL A 2 13.43 -14.00 -26.28
CA VAL A 2 12.19 -13.28 -25.91
C VAL A 2 11.85 -13.40 -24.41
N GLU A 3 11.88 -14.61 -23.83
CA GLU A 3 11.70 -14.79 -22.36
C GLU A 3 12.73 -14.02 -21.52
N GLU A 4 13.96 -13.91 -22.02
CA GLU A 4 15.07 -13.27 -21.32
C GLU A 4 14.93 -11.74 -21.33
N ALA A 5 14.41 -11.17 -22.43
CA ALA A 5 14.03 -9.76 -22.52
C ALA A 5 12.82 -9.43 -21.63
N THR A 6 11.80 -10.31 -21.58
CA THR A 6 10.63 -10.13 -20.69
C THR A 6 11.04 -10.17 -19.21
N ALA A 7 11.98 -11.06 -18.84
CA ALA A 7 12.51 -11.15 -17.48
C ALA A 7 13.31 -9.91 -17.04
N LEU A 8 13.87 -9.15 -17.99
CA LEU A 8 14.58 -7.88 -17.72
C LEU A 8 13.64 -6.67 -17.62
N GLU A 9 12.50 -6.67 -18.32
CA GLU A 9 11.51 -5.58 -18.35
C GLU A 9 10.51 -5.65 -17.17
N LEU A 10 10.17 -6.85 -16.70
CA LEU A 10 9.27 -7.06 -15.55
C LEU A 10 9.70 -6.32 -14.25
N PRO A 11 10.98 -6.38 -13.83
CA PRO A 11 11.46 -5.64 -12.66
C PRO A 11 11.35 -4.12 -12.81
N MET A 12 11.52 -3.60 -14.02
CA MET A 12 11.40 -2.17 -14.33
C MET A 12 9.95 -1.69 -14.20
N LEU A 13 8.99 -2.49 -14.66
CA LEU A 13 7.56 -2.21 -14.53
C LEU A 13 7.08 -2.29 -13.08
N GLN A 14 7.62 -3.24 -12.30
CA GLN A 14 7.26 -3.43 -10.88
C GLN A 14 7.93 -2.43 -9.92
N LYS A 15 8.97 -1.70 -10.35
CA LYS A 15 9.74 -0.78 -9.49
C LYS A 15 8.86 0.25 -8.77
N ASN A 16 7.87 0.81 -9.45
CA ASN A 16 6.97 1.82 -8.87
C ASN A 16 5.85 1.20 -8.03
N LEU A 17 5.51 -0.08 -8.24
CA LEU A 17 4.55 -0.82 -7.44
C LEU A 17 5.06 -1.10 -6.02
N VAL A 18 6.35 -1.37 -5.87
CA VAL A 18 6.98 -1.59 -4.55
C VAL A 18 6.81 -0.35 -3.65
N PHE A 19 6.87 0.84 -4.24
CA PHE A 19 6.64 2.10 -3.51
C PHE A 19 5.19 2.24 -3.02
N LEU A 20 4.21 1.86 -3.83
CA LEU A 20 2.79 1.85 -3.44
C LEU A 20 2.48 0.83 -2.33
N SER A 21 3.09 -0.36 -2.42
CA SER A 21 2.96 -1.41 -1.40
C SER A 21 3.56 -0.97 -0.06
N THR A 22 4.75 -0.38 -0.09
CA THR A 22 5.40 0.14 1.12
C THR A 22 4.63 1.32 1.74
N LEU A 23 4.09 2.24 0.92
CA LEU A 23 3.22 3.32 1.39
C LEU A 23 1.95 2.81 2.09
N THR A 24 1.38 1.72 1.60
CA THR A 24 0.20 1.11 2.21
C THR A 24 0.49 0.68 3.65
N SER A 25 1.62 0.02 3.87
CA SER A 25 2.06 -0.44 5.20
C SER A 25 2.55 0.72 6.09
N LEU A 26 3.28 1.68 5.51
CA LEU A 26 3.75 2.84 6.26
C LEU A 26 2.59 3.76 6.69
N GLY A 27 1.56 3.91 5.86
CA GLY A 27 0.37 4.71 6.17
C GLY A 27 -0.35 4.24 7.42
N THR A 28 -0.56 2.93 7.57
CA THR A 28 -1.18 2.36 8.78
C THR A 28 -0.26 2.50 9.99
N LEU A 29 1.04 2.26 9.83
CA LEU A 29 2.01 2.36 10.91
C LEU A 29 2.15 3.80 11.43
N VAL A 30 2.16 4.79 10.54
CA VAL A 30 2.21 6.21 10.92
C VAL A 30 0.92 6.63 11.65
N ALA A 31 -0.24 6.17 11.22
CA ALA A 31 -1.49 6.42 11.92
C ALA A 31 -1.51 5.77 13.32
N LEU A 32 -1.02 4.54 13.43
CA LEU A 32 -0.91 3.83 14.71
C LEU A 32 0.10 4.51 15.64
N LEU A 33 1.20 5.07 15.11
CA LEU A 33 2.12 5.89 15.88
C LEU A 33 1.42 7.14 16.45
N GLY A 34 0.63 7.84 15.63
CA GLY A 34 -0.08 9.04 16.08
C GLY A 34 -1.14 8.75 17.14
N THR A 35 -1.79 7.56 17.11
CA THR A 35 -2.69 7.17 18.21
C THR A 35 -1.96 6.93 19.51
N VAL A 36 -0.80 6.26 19.45
CA VAL A 36 0.04 6.04 20.64
C VAL A 36 0.49 7.38 21.23
N LEU A 37 0.93 8.32 20.39
CA LEU A 37 1.34 9.66 20.84
C LEU A 37 0.17 10.44 21.47
N GLY A 38 -1.02 10.42 20.86
CA GLY A 38 -2.22 11.06 21.39
C GLY A 38 -2.64 10.47 22.74
N MET A 39 -2.61 9.15 22.88
CA MET A 39 -2.91 8.47 24.14
C MET A 39 -1.89 8.80 25.23
N ILE A 40 -0.58 8.86 24.91
CA ILE A 40 0.46 9.26 25.86
C ILE A 40 0.19 10.67 26.40
N LYS A 41 -0.14 11.62 25.51
CA LYS A 41 -0.45 13.01 25.90
C LYS A 41 -1.70 13.11 26.77
N SER A 42 -2.71 12.30 26.46
CA SER A 42 -3.98 12.26 27.21
C SER A 42 -3.80 11.68 28.61
N PHE A 43 -2.95 10.65 28.75
CA PHE A 43 -2.62 10.09 30.05
C PHE A 43 -1.66 10.96 30.87
N SER A 44 -0.79 11.75 30.22
CA SER A 44 0.06 12.70 30.94
C SER A 44 -0.74 13.85 31.54
N SER A 45 -1.72 14.41 30.81
CA SER A 45 -2.54 15.51 31.35
C SER A 45 -3.46 15.04 32.49
N LEU A 46 -3.97 13.81 32.40
CA LEU A 46 -4.73 13.17 33.48
C LEU A 46 -3.94 13.06 34.80
N GLY A 47 -2.61 12.88 34.71
CA GLY A 47 -1.73 12.78 35.89
C GLY A 47 -1.44 14.13 36.55
N GLU A 48 -1.52 15.24 35.80
CA GLU A 48 -1.27 16.60 36.31
C GLU A 48 -2.54 17.28 36.84
N GLU A 49 -3.70 17.04 36.23
CA GLU A 49 -4.92 17.86 36.45
C GLU A 49 -5.97 17.23 37.39
N GLY A 50 -5.57 16.29 38.25
CA GLY A 50 -6.44 15.48 39.13
C GLY A 50 -7.77 16.13 39.55
N GLY A 51 -8.87 15.77 38.85
CA GLY A 51 -10.19 16.37 39.04
C GLY A 51 -11.20 16.01 37.94
N SER A 52 -12.45 16.47 38.08
CA SER A 52 -13.58 16.14 37.17
C SER A 52 -13.38 16.58 35.71
N GLY A 53 -12.50 17.56 35.44
CA GLY A 53 -12.13 17.97 34.08
C GLY A 53 -11.26 16.96 33.33
N ALA A 54 -10.50 16.15 34.07
CA ALA A 54 -9.53 15.23 33.48
C ALA A 54 -10.18 14.05 32.72
N ALA A 55 -11.41 13.66 33.10
CA ALA A 55 -12.19 12.66 32.37
C ALA A 55 -12.67 13.19 31.01
N ALA A 56 -13.02 14.47 30.92
CA ALA A 56 -13.44 15.09 29.67
C ALA A 56 -12.26 15.25 28.71
N GLU A 57 -11.09 15.65 29.21
CA GLU A 57 -9.88 15.78 28.40
C GLU A 57 -9.37 14.43 27.88
N LEU A 58 -9.40 13.38 28.72
CA LEU A 58 -9.11 12.02 28.30
C LEU A 58 -10.05 11.55 27.17
N ALA A 59 -11.34 11.86 27.27
CA ALA A 59 -12.32 11.49 26.25
C ALA A 59 -12.04 12.19 24.90
N VAL A 60 -11.60 13.45 24.93
CA VAL A 60 -11.17 14.18 23.73
C VAL A 60 -9.95 13.50 23.09
N GLY A 61 -8.94 13.16 23.89
CA GLY A 61 -7.73 12.51 23.40
C GLY A 61 -7.96 11.11 22.82
N ILE A 62 -8.87 10.33 23.40
CA ILE A 62 -9.32 9.05 22.83
C ILE A 62 -10.03 9.30 21.48
N SER A 63 -10.87 10.33 21.40
CA SER A 63 -11.55 10.66 20.14
C SER A 63 -10.56 11.04 19.04
N GLU A 64 -9.53 11.83 19.34
CA GLU A 64 -8.47 12.18 18.38
C GLU A 64 -7.71 10.94 17.89
N ALA A 65 -7.38 10.02 18.80
CA ALA A 65 -6.75 8.75 18.43
C ALA A 65 -7.63 7.91 17.49
N LEU A 66 -8.95 7.88 17.72
CA LEU A 66 -9.89 7.18 16.84
C LEU A 66 -9.96 7.82 15.44
N TYR A 67 -9.96 9.15 15.35
CA TYR A 67 -9.91 9.85 14.06
C TYR A 67 -8.62 9.52 13.29
N ASN A 68 -7.47 9.52 13.96
CA ASN A 68 -6.20 9.20 13.32
C ASN A 68 -6.17 7.75 12.80
N THR A 69 -6.76 6.80 13.54
CA THR A 69 -6.93 5.41 13.10
C THR A 69 -7.79 5.32 11.84
N ALA A 70 -8.95 5.99 11.84
CA ALA A 70 -9.86 5.97 10.71
C ALA A 70 -9.21 6.52 9.43
N LEU A 71 -8.45 7.62 9.55
CA LEU A 71 -7.69 8.19 8.43
C LEU A 71 -6.58 7.27 7.95
N GLY A 72 -5.86 6.60 8.86
CA GLY A 72 -4.83 5.62 8.54
C GLY A 72 -5.37 4.44 7.74
N ILE A 73 -6.43 3.81 8.25
CA ILE A 73 -7.08 2.67 7.57
C ILE A 73 -7.65 3.12 6.23
N GLY A 74 -8.30 4.28 6.15
CA GLY A 74 -8.84 4.81 4.90
C GLY A 74 -7.76 5.03 3.84
N THR A 75 -6.67 5.70 4.21
CA THR A 75 -5.56 5.99 3.29
C THR A 75 -4.88 4.71 2.80
N SER A 76 -4.60 3.77 3.71
CA SER A 76 -4.00 2.48 3.34
C SER A 76 -4.93 1.62 2.49
N SER A 77 -6.23 1.62 2.75
CA SER A 77 -7.21 0.88 1.93
C SER A 77 -7.25 1.39 0.49
N VAL A 78 -7.21 2.71 0.30
CA VAL A 78 -7.15 3.33 -1.03
C VAL A 78 -5.83 3.03 -1.74
N ALA A 79 -4.70 3.11 -1.02
CA ALA A 79 -3.38 2.77 -1.57
C ALA A 79 -3.31 1.29 -2.01
N LEU A 80 -3.87 0.37 -1.21
CA LEU A 80 -3.94 -1.05 -1.53
C LEU A 80 -4.81 -1.33 -2.76
N MET A 81 -5.94 -0.63 -2.89
CA MET A 81 -6.81 -0.76 -4.06
C MET A 81 -6.09 -0.32 -5.34
N MET A 82 -5.38 0.81 -5.30
CA MET A 82 -4.56 1.26 -6.43
C MET A 82 -3.43 0.27 -6.75
N TYR A 83 -2.72 -0.24 -5.74
CA TYR A 83 -1.68 -1.25 -5.93
C TYR A 83 -2.20 -2.49 -6.67
N ASN A 84 -3.39 -2.98 -6.29
CA ASN A 84 -4.01 -4.13 -6.96
C ASN A 84 -4.34 -3.81 -8.44
N VAL A 85 -4.94 -2.65 -8.73
CA VAL A 85 -5.27 -2.25 -10.11
C VAL A 85 -4.03 -2.18 -10.99
N PHE A 86 -2.94 -1.61 -10.50
CA PHE A 86 -1.68 -1.53 -11.24
C PHE A 86 -1.04 -2.90 -11.41
N THR A 87 -1.10 -3.78 -10.41
CA THR A 87 -0.59 -5.15 -10.49
C THR A 87 -1.32 -5.94 -11.59
N THR A 88 -2.67 -5.91 -11.59
CA THR A 88 -3.46 -6.58 -12.64
C THR A 88 -3.18 -6.04 -14.04
N LYS A 89 -2.89 -4.74 -14.19
CA LYS A 89 -2.47 -4.16 -15.48
C LYS A 89 -1.12 -4.71 -15.95
N ILE A 90 -0.15 -4.88 -15.05
CA ILE A 90 1.16 -5.45 -15.40
C ILE A 90 1.00 -6.92 -15.80
N ASP A 91 0.19 -7.68 -15.07
CA ASP A 91 -0.07 -9.10 -15.40
C ASP A 91 -0.68 -9.23 -16.80
N ALA A 92 -1.63 -8.36 -17.15
CA ALA A 92 -2.24 -8.34 -18.49
C ALA A 92 -1.22 -8.01 -19.61
N ILE A 93 -0.30 -7.06 -19.36
CA ILE A 93 0.77 -6.72 -20.33
C ILE A 93 1.72 -7.91 -20.50
N THR A 94 2.10 -8.56 -19.39
CA THR A 94 2.99 -9.73 -19.39
C THR A 94 2.37 -10.87 -20.18
N TYR A 95 1.09 -11.15 -19.95
CA TYR A 95 0.35 -12.16 -20.70
C TYR A 95 0.32 -11.88 -22.21
N GLY A 96 0.11 -10.62 -22.61
CA GLY A 96 0.15 -10.23 -24.02
C GLY A 96 1.53 -10.37 -24.67
N ILE A 97 2.61 -10.15 -23.91
CA ILE A 97 3.99 -10.37 -24.37
C ILE A 97 4.24 -11.87 -24.59
N ASP A 98 3.81 -12.73 -23.65
CA ASP A 98 3.97 -14.18 -23.76
C ASP A 98 3.17 -14.75 -24.95
N GLU A 99 1.93 -14.30 -25.15
CA GLU A 99 1.10 -14.70 -26.29
C GLU A 99 1.71 -14.26 -27.64
N SER A 100 2.27 -13.05 -27.70
CA SER A 100 2.96 -12.54 -28.89
C SER A 100 4.24 -13.32 -29.18
N GLY A 101 5.02 -13.64 -28.14
CA GLY A 101 6.22 -14.47 -28.24
C GLY A 101 5.93 -15.89 -28.71
N PHE A 102 4.84 -16.49 -28.20
CA PHE A 102 4.37 -17.79 -28.64
C PHE A 102 3.96 -17.77 -30.12
N THR A 103 3.15 -16.79 -30.52
CA THR A 103 2.68 -16.62 -31.90
C THR A 103 3.84 -16.39 -32.88
N LEU A 104 4.84 -15.59 -32.51
CA LEU A 104 6.06 -15.39 -33.30
C LEU A 104 6.82 -16.69 -33.52
N THR A 105 7.04 -17.45 -32.44
CA THR A 105 7.75 -18.73 -32.51
C THR A 105 7.00 -19.74 -33.39
N GLN A 106 5.68 -19.79 -33.27
CA GLN A 106 4.82 -20.67 -34.05
C GLN A 106 4.77 -20.25 -35.54
N SER A 107 4.71 -18.95 -35.83
CA SER A 107 4.78 -18.40 -37.18
C SER A 107 6.11 -18.73 -37.84
N PHE A 108 7.25 -18.48 -37.17
CA PHE A 108 8.58 -18.83 -37.70
C PHE A 108 8.73 -20.33 -37.92
N ALA A 109 8.25 -21.17 -37.00
CA ALA A 109 8.27 -22.64 -37.17
C ALA A 109 7.38 -23.13 -38.32
N SER A 110 6.31 -22.39 -38.66
CA SER A 110 5.44 -22.71 -39.80
C SER A 110 6.00 -22.22 -41.14
N GLN A 111 6.77 -21.13 -41.14
CA GLN A 111 7.27 -20.47 -42.34
C GLN A 111 8.67 -20.96 -42.76
N TYR A 112 9.44 -21.54 -41.82
CA TYR A 112 10.76 -22.16 -42.07
C TYR A 112 10.76 -23.69 -42.04
N LYS A 113 9.58 -24.33 -42.12
CA LYS A 113 9.44 -25.74 -42.53
C LYS A 113 9.20 -25.82 -44.03
#